data_AF-T0ZY99-F1
#
_entry.id   AF-T0ZY99-F1
#
_cell.length_a   1.000
_cell.length_b   1.000
_cell.length_c   1.000
_cell.angle_alpha   90.00
_cell.angle_beta   90.00
_cell.angle_gamma   90.00
#
_symmetry.space_group_name_H-M   'P 1'
#
loop_
_entity.id
_entity.type
_entity.pdbx_description
1 polymer ?
#
loop_
_entity_poly.entity_id
_entity_poly.type
_entity_poly.pdbx_seq_one_letter_code
_entity_poly.pdbx_strand_id
1 'polypeptide(L)' 'MSNAAFELAEQFALHTHKHCFVTGRAGTGKTTLLRKLVQSLQKNIVVVAPTGVAAVNAGGVTLHSMFGLPLTCFVPTD' A
#
# COMPACT_ATOMS: atom_id res chain seq x y z
N MET A 1 -24.16 -4.80 1.23
CA MET A 1 -23.66 -4.97 2.62
C MET A 1 -22.46 -4.05 2.76
N SER A 2 -22.54 -3.01 3.60
CA SER A 2 -21.39 -2.12 3.85
C SER A 2 -20.31 -2.88 4.60
N ASN A 3 -19.05 -2.71 4.17
CA ASN A 3 -17.92 -3.23 4.93
C ASN A 3 -17.37 -2.06 5.76
N ALA A 4 -17.85 -1.93 6.98
CA ALA A 4 -17.51 -0.82 7.87
C ALA A 4 -15.99 -0.66 8.07
N ALA A 5 -15.24 -1.76 8.11
CA ALA A 5 -13.78 -1.70 8.23
C ALA A 5 -13.11 -1.15 6.96
N PHE A 6 -13.63 -1.49 5.78
CA PHE A 6 -13.16 -0.95 4.51
C PHE A 6 -13.43 0.55 4.42
N GLU A 7 -14.66 0.97 4.75
CA GLU A 7 -15.05 2.39 4.75
C GLU A 7 -14.24 3.20 5.75
N LEU A 8 -14.00 2.67 6.95
CA LEU A 8 -13.16 3.32 7.96
C LEU A 8 -11.71 3.48 7.44
N ALA A 9 -11.12 2.44 6.86
CA ALA A 9 -9.77 2.52 6.32
C ALA A 9 -9.66 3.53 5.17
N GLU A 10 -10.67 3.58 4.30
CA GLU A 10 -10.76 4.55 3.21
C GLU A 10 -10.85 5.98 3.74
N GLN A 11 -11.79 6.26 4.64
CA GLN A 11 -11.97 7.59 5.22
C GLN A 11 -10.74 8.04 6.02
N PHE A 12 -10.12 7.13 6.77
CA PHE A 12 -8.88 7.40 7.51
C PHE A 12 -7.74 7.82 6.57
N ALA A 13 -7.55 7.10 5.46
CA ALA A 13 -6.52 7.42 4.48
C ALA A 13 -6.82 8.73 3.72
N LEU A 14 -8.08 9.01 3.41
CA LEU A 14 -8.51 10.24 2.72
C LEU A 14 -8.29 11.47 3.61
N HIS A 15 -8.78 11.45 4.84
CA HIS A 15 -8.94 12.65 5.66
C HIS A 15 -7.85 12.86 6.71
N THR A 16 -6.89 11.94 6.85
CA THR A 16 -5.78 12.09 7.80
C THR A 16 -4.41 12.01 7.12
N HIS A 17 -3.36 12.46 7.81
CA HIS A 17 -1.96 12.25 7.42
C HIS A 17 -1.26 11.26 8.35
N LYS A 18 -2.00 10.33 8.95
CA LYS A 18 -1.47 9.35 9.91
C LYS A 18 -1.12 8.04 9.21
N HIS A 19 -0.13 7.33 9.74
CA HIS A 19 0.22 6.00 9.25
C HIS A 19 -0.82 4.97 9.71
N CYS A 20 -1.18 4.05 8.82
CA CYS A 20 -2.06 2.93 9.13
C CYS A 20 -1.53 1.63 8.51
N PHE A 21 -1.74 0.51 9.20
CA PHE A 21 -1.47 -0.82 8.68
C PHE A 21 -2.79 -1.55 8.43
N VAL A 22 -3.06 -1.88 7.17
CA VAL A 22 -4.27 -2.60 6.76
C VAL A 22 -3.92 -4.05 6.47
N THR A 23 -4.54 -4.97 7.22
CA THR A 23 -4.36 -6.41 7.07
C THR A 23 -5.70 -7.11 6.87
N GLY A 24 -5.66 -8.40 6.55
CA GLY A 24 -6.84 -9.24 6.34
C GLY A 24 -6.50 -10.51 5.58
N ARG A 25 -7.38 -11.51 5.67
CA ARG A 25 -7.23 -12.80 4.96
C ARG A 25 -7.19 -12.63 3.43
N ALA A 26 -6.82 -13.68 2.71
CA ALA A 26 -6.95 -13.69 1.25
C ALA A 26 -8.42 -13.43 0.84
N GLY A 27 -8.64 -12.72 -0.26
CA GLY A 27 -9.99 -12.41 -0.76
C GLY A 27 -10.75 -11.29 -0.03
N THR A 28 -10.18 -10.64 1.00
CA THR A 28 -10.89 -9.59 1.77
C THR A 28 -10.90 -8.19 1.11
N GLY A 29 -10.59 -8.09 -0.18
CA GLY A 29 -10.68 -6.81 -0.91
C GLY A 29 -9.54 -5.80 -0.69
N LYS A 30 -8.38 -6.22 -0.14
CA LYS A 30 -7.22 -5.32 0.08
C LYS A 30 -6.74 -4.62 -1.20
N THR A 31 -6.60 -5.35 -2.30
CA THR A 31 -6.21 -4.77 -3.60
C THR A 31 -7.29 -3.83 -4.13
N THR A 32 -8.57 -4.11 -3.86
CA THR A 32 -9.69 -3.23 -4.19
C THR A 32 -9.62 -1.92 -3.40
N LEU A 33 -9.30 -1.98 -2.11
CA LEU A 33 -9.07 -0.80 -1.28
C LEU A 33 -7.92 0.05 -1.84
N LEU A 34 -6.78 -0.57 -2.14
CA LEU A 34 -5.63 0.12 -2.70
C LEU A 34 -5.99 0.87 -4.00
N ARG A 35 -6.66 0.21 -4.95
CA ARG A 35 -7.07 0.84 -6.21
C ARG A 35 -8.03 2.01 -6.00
N LYS A 36 -9.00 1.85 -5.09
CA LYS A 36 -9.94 2.92 -4.75
C LYS A 36 -9.22 4.12 -4.11
N LEU A 37 -8.28 3.87 -3.21
CA LEU A 37 -7.47 4.92 -2.61
C LEU A 37 -6.64 5.69 -3.64
N VAL A 38 -5.96 4.99 -4.56
CA VAL A 38 -5.17 5.63 -5.62
C VAL A 38 -6.05 6.52 -6.53
N GLN A 39 -7.31 6.14 -6.76
CA GLN A 39 -8.25 6.92 -7.56
C GLN A 39 -8.86 8.12 -6.81
N SER A 40 -9.09 7.98 -5.50
CA SER A 40 -9.83 8.98 -4.71
C SER A 40 -8.94 9.96 -3.95
N LEU A 41 -7.70 9.59 -3.62
CA LEU A 41 -6.79 10.44 -2.86
C LEU A 41 -6.31 11.61 -3.72
N GLN A 42 -6.46 12.83 -3.22
CA GLN A 42 -5.92 14.06 -3.82
C GLN A 42 -4.50 14.39 -3.32
N LYS A 43 -3.78 13.38 -2.81
CA LYS A 43 -2.42 13.52 -2.27
C LYS A 43 -1.41 13.09 -3.33
N ASN A 44 -0.15 13.51 -3.17
CA ASN A 44 0.94 12.92 -3.94
C ASN A 44 1.15 11.48 -3.45
N ILE A 45 0.88 10.50 -4.32
CA ILE A 45 0.87 9.09 -3.96
C ILE A 45 1.93 8.37 -4.78
N VAL A 46 2.66 7.48 -4.13
CA VAL A 46 3.49 6.47 -4.78
C VAL A 46 3.06 5.11 -4.25
N VAL A 47 2.80 4.17 -5.15
CA VAL A 47 2.52 2.78 -4.80
C VAL A 47 3.81 1.98 -4.90
N VAL A 48 4.20 1.36 -3.79
CA VAL A 48 5.43 0.55 -3.71
C VAL A 48 5.13 -0.84 -3.17
N ALA A 49 5.91 -1.82 -3.62
CA ALA A 49 5.84 -3.21 -3.14
C ALA A 49 7.25 -3.83 -3.00
N PRO A 50 7.42 -4.91 -2.21
CA PRO A 50 8.73 -5.52 -1.98
C PRO A 50 9.24 -6.36 -3.16
N THR A 51 8.34 -6.92 -3.99
CA THR A 51 8.71 -7.78 -5.14
C THR A 51 8.15 -7.22 -6.45
N GLY A 52 8.78 -7.57 -7.58
CA GLY A 52 8.37 -7.12 -8.90
C GLY A 52 6.93 -7.49 -9.27
N VAL A 53 6.55 -8.75 -9.06
CA VAL A 53 5.17 -9.22 -9.35
C VAL A 53 4.13 -8.47 -8.51
N ALA A 54 4.42 -8.21 -7.23
CA ALA A 54 3.51 -7.44 -6.38
C ALA A 54 3.40 -5.98 -6.82
N ALA A 55 4.50 -5.36 -7.24
CA ALA A 55 4.52 -4.00 -7.75
C ALA A 55 3.66 -3.88 -9.03
N VAL A 56 3.84 -4.79 -9.98
CA VAL A 56 3.04 -4.85 -11.22
C VAL A 56 1.55 -5.01 -10.92
N ASN A 57 1.19 -5.95 -10.04
CA ASN A 57 -0.21 -6.19 -9.68
C ASN A 57 -0.87 -5.00 -8.95
N ALA A 58 -0.07 -4.20 -8.25
CA ALA A 58 -0.51 -2.99 -7.56
C ALA A 58 -0.47 -1.73 -8.45
N GLY A 59 0.08 -1.80 -9.66
CA GLY A 59 0.28 -0.64 -10.54
C GLY A 59 1.34 0.33 -10.04
N GLY A 60 2.38 -0.19 -9.38
CA GLY A 60 3.45 0.59 -8.76
C GLY A 60 4.85 0.10 -9.14
N VAL A 61 5.82 0.50 -8.32
CA VAL A 61 7.25 0.14 -8.49
C VAL A 61 7.75 -0.62 -7.26
N THR A 62 8.95 -1.18 -7.33
CA THR A 62 9.54 -1.84 -6.16
C THR A 62 10.15 -0.82 -5.20
N LEU A 63 10.24 -1.18 -3.91
CA LEU A 63 10.99 -0.37 -2.93
C LEU A 63 12.44 -0.13 -3.38
N HIS A 64 13.09 -1.15 -3.95
CA HIS A 64 14.46 -1.06 -4.47
C HIS A 64 14.59 0.00 -5.57
N SER A 65 13.72 -0.04 -6.59
CA SER A 65 13.77 0.92 -7.70
C SER A 65 13.34 2.33 -7.30
N MET A 66 12.38 2.46 -6.38
CA MET A 66 11.88 3.77 -5.95
C MET A 66 12.92 4.54 -5.12
N PHE A 67 13.62 3.85 -4.23
CA PHE A 67 14.54 4.47 -3.27
C PHE A 67 16.02 4.22 -3.61
N GLY A 68 16.33 3.57 -4.74
CA GLY A 68 17.70 3.23 -5.13
C GLY A 68 18.39 2.26 -4.16
N LEU A 69 17.63 1.40 -3.48
CA LEU A 69 18.19 0.46 -2.51
C LEU A 69 18.93 -0.68 -3.23
N PRO A 70 20.10 -1.12 -2.71
CA PRO A 70 20.80 -2.28 -3.25
C PRO A 70 19.98 -3.55 -3.05
N LEU A 71 20.10 -4.50 -3.99
CA LEU A 71 19.51 -5.84 -3.91
C LEU A 71 20.35 -6.75 -3.00
N THR A 72 20.59 -6.32 -1.77
CA THR A 72 21.42 -7.02 -0.78
C THR A 72 20.67 -7.18 0.53
N CYS A 73 21.02 -8.20 1.31
CA CYS A 73 20.52 -8.34 2.66
C CYS A 73 21.11 -7.26 3.58
N PHE A 74 20.28 -6.71 4.45
CA PHE A 74 20.72 -5.86 5.56
C PHE A 74 20.78 -6.72 6.81
N VAL A 75 21.96 -6.85 7.40
CA VAL A 75 22.14 -7.50 8.69
C VAL A 75 21.90 -6.44 9.77
N PRO A 76 21.03 -6.69 10.76
CA PRO A 76 20.86 -5.78 11.88
C PRO A 76 22.22 -5.55 12.56
N THR A 77 22.62 -4.29 12.70
CA THR A 77 23.71 -3.89 13.58
C THR A 77 23.08 -3.45 14.90
N ASP A 78 23.69 -3.85 16.01
CA ASP A 78 23.27 -3.45 17.36
C ASP A 78 23.22 -1.93 17.54
#